data_AF-A0AAN6D9F5-F1
#
_entry.id   AF-A0AAN6D9F5-F1
#
_cell.length_a   1.000
_cell.length_b   1.000
_cell.length_c   1.000
_cell.angle_alpha   90.00
_cell.angle_beta   90.00
_cell.angle_gamma   90.00
#
_symmetry.space_group_name_H-M   'P 1'
#
loop_
_entity.id
_entity.type
_entity.pdbx_description
1 polymer ?
#
loop_
_entity_poly.entity_id
_entity_poly.type
_entity_poly.pdbx_seq_one_letter_code
_entity_poly.pdbx_strand_id
1 'polypeptide(L)'
;MKRVSHSVPVFVQRRSIVSSVPPVHLIQTRKSITNQVLLEKSYSGVRLKAVVLFRLAKVYLKFFKEGMGSIWTNYKDLRSEVYSRNLFLVVNGLAANDMGTGDARDQKLYLKNSSLPQVVDELATAVSCLENSGSLDLSREQIKISRAQFQTMLRTRGDVFKLPLFALLFGIFEEFSLPLYYIFPGLMPFTCVFPAFMKTYYGRSIKAQRRLAELRKERTFDEIAVQNPFTMTEEELRSVCDLIKVGAPFSSADGLRAQLLQKYKELIVDTHLLLRDGGVDKLDRLEVFFTCLDRGLVDWEQVLYQLKDREKTLYESLDETLMRERLRAHLERFGKHGYNVGLVGLF
;
A
#
# COMPACT_ATOMS: atom_id res chain seq x y z
N MET A 1 -22.06 40.03 1.00
CA MET A 1 -20.85 39.23 1.34
C MET A 1 -20.82 38.00 0.45
N LYS A 2 -19.88 37.94 -0.50
CA LYS A 2 -19.71 36.80 -1.42
C LYS A 2 -19.07 35.65 -0.63
N ARG A 3 -19.78 34.51 -0.51
CA ARG A 3 -19.17 33.24 -0.08
C ARG A 3 -18.16 32.83 -1.15
N VAL A 4 -16.88 32.97 -0.83
CA VAL A 4 -15.81 32.42 -1.65
C VAL A 4 -15.79 30.92 -1.36
N SER A 5 -16.53 30.15 -2.14
CA SER A 5 -16.35 28.70 -2.21
C SER A 5 -14.98 28.44 -2.83
N HIS A 6 -13.97 28.20 -2.01
CA HIS A 6 -12.73 27.59 -2.49
C HIS A 6 -13.02 26.13 -2.84
N SER A 7 -13.61 25.94 -4.02
CA SER A 7 -13.67 24.66 -4.69
C SER A 7 -12.23 24.18 -4.88
N VAL A 8 -11.90 23.05 -4.25
CA VAL A 8 -10.68 22.29 -4.55
C VAL A 8 -10.62 22.13 -6.08
N PRO A 9 -9.48 22.45 -6.73
CA PRO A 9 -9.39 22.36 -8.18
C PRO A 9 -9.74 20.94 -8.64
N VAL A 10 -10.75 20.85 -9.52
CA VAL A 10 -11.27 19.64 -10.18
C VAL A 10 -10.17 18.80 -10.85
N PHE A 11 -8.99 19.38 -11.07
CA PHE A 11 -7.82 18.70 -11.63
C PHE A 11 -7.19 17.67 -10.68
N VAL A 12 -7.31 17.83 -9.36
CA VAL A 12 -6.79 16.88 -8.35
C VAL A 12 -7.60 15.57 -8.32
N GLN A 13 -8.84 15.60 -8.82
CA GLN A 13 -9.71 14.42 -8.89
C GLN A 13 -9.38 13.44 -10.02
N ARG A 14 -8.51 13.80 -10.99
CA ARG A 14 -8.37 13.02 -12.24
C ARG A 14 -7.24 11.99 -12.29
N ARG A 15 -6.34 11.91 -11.30
CA ARG A 15 -5.31 10.85 -11.28
C ARG A 15 -5.64 9.82 -10.21
N SER A 16 -6.09 8.67 -10.70
CA SER A 16 -6.62 7.56 -9.92
C SER A 16 -5.62 7.05 -8.90
N ILE A 17 -6.12 6.74 -7.71
CA ILE A 17 -5.46 6.03 -6.61
C ILE A 17 -4.65 4.80 -7.11
N VAL A 18 -5.06 4.24 -8.25
CA VAL A 18 -4.48 3.11 -8.98
C VAL A 18 -3.06 3.34 -9.55
N SER A 19 -2.57 4.58 -9.71
CA SER A 19 -1.24 4.80 -10.32
C SER A 19 -0.08 4.31 -9.45
N SER A 20 -0.29 4.10 -8.15
CA SER A 20 0.72 3.63 -7.21
C SER A 20 0.74 2.11 -7.02
N VAL A 21 -0.18 1.38 -7.66
CA VAL A 21 -0.30 -0.08 -7.56
C VAL A 21 0.07 -0.76 -8.87
N PRO A 22 0.43 -2.06 -8.85
CA PRO A 22 0.73 -2.79 -10.08
C PRO A 22 -0.52 -2.85 -10.98
N PRO A 23 -0.39 -2.68 -12.30
CA PRO A 23 -1.52 -2.72 -13.23
C PRO A 23 -1.91 -4.18 -13.53
N VAL A 24 -2.25 -4.94 -12.48
CA VAL A 24 -2.56 -6.38 -12.53
C VAL A 24 -3.71 -6.68 -13.49
N HIS A 25 -4.62 -5.72 -13.67
CA HIS A 25 -5.75 -5.79 -14.61
C HIS A 25 -5.31 -5.96 -16.09
N LEU A 26 -4.06 -5.62 -16.43
CA LEU A 26 -3.53 -5.82 -17.79
C LEU A 26 -3.18 -7.27 -18.09
N ILE A 27 -3.06 -8.11 -17.07
CA ILE A 27 -2.55 -9.48 -17.22
C ILE A 27 -3.72 -10.41 -17.53
N GLN A 28 -3.60 -11.13 -18.63
CA GLN A 28 -4.60 -12.08 -19.11
C GLN A 28 -4.06 -13.51 -19.06
N THR A 29 -4.94 -14.48 -18.80
CA THR A 29 -4.56 -15.89 -18.85
C THR A 29 -4.27 -16.34 -20.28
N ARG A 30 -3.39 -17.32 -20.45
CA ARG A 30 -3.13 -17.93 -21.76
C ARG A 30 -4.41 -18.44 -22.42
N LYS A 31 -5.34 -19.00 -21.63
CA LYS A 31 -6.66 -19.45 -22.09
C LYS A 31 -7.46 -18.26 -22.66
N SER A 32 -7.55 -17.16 -21.92
CA SER A 32 -8.26 -15.94 -22.37
C SER A 32 -7.70 -15.42 -23.70
N ILE A 33 -6.37 -15.28 -23.82
CA ILE A 33 -5.72 -14.83 -25.05
C ILE A 33 -5.96 -15.81 -26.19
N THR A 34 -5.91 -17.12 -25.92
CA THR A 34 -6.15 -18.14 -26.95
C THR A 34 -7.58 -18.06 -27.48
N ASN A 35 -8.56 -17.89 -26.59
CA ASN A 35 -9.96 -17.72 -26.98
C ASN A 35 -10.16 -16.44 -27.81
N GLN A 36 -9.56 -15.32 -27.41
CA GLN A 36 -9.60 -14.07 -28.18
C GLN A 36 -8.98 -14.25 -29.59
N VAL A 37 -7.83 -14.93 -29.68
CA VAL A 37 -7.17 -15.19 -30.96
C VAL A 37 -8.04 -16.05 -31.88
N LEU A 38 -8.67 -17.10 -31.33
CA LEU A 38 -9.54 -18.00 -32.08
C LEU A 38 -10.83 -17.31 -32.55
N LEU A 39 -11.38 -16.39 -31.75
CA LEU A 39 -12.53 -15.57 -32.13
C LEU A 39 -12.21 -14.60 -33.27
N GLU A 40 -11.02 -14.03 -33.29
CA GLU A 40 -10.62 -13.09 -34.34
C GLU A 40 -10.29 -13.78 -35.66
N LYS A 41 -9.54 -14.89 -35.61
CA LYS A 41 -9.09 -15.62 -36.80
C LYS A 41 -8.91 -17.10 -36.49
N SER A 42 -9.32 -17.96 -37.43
CA SER A 42 -9.10 -19.40 -37.35
C SER A 42 -7.64 -19.75 -37.65
N TYR A 43 -6.79 -19.59 -36.64
CA TYR A 43 -5.43 -20.11 -36.65
C TYR A 43 -5.42 -21.54 -36.10
N SER A 44 -4.69 -22.44 -36.73
CA SER A 44 -4.52 -23.82 -36.27
C SER A 44 -3.05 -24.19 -36.06
N GLY A 45 -2.81 -25.24 -35.27
CA GLY A 45 -1.50 -25.85 -35.07
C GLY A 45 -0.42 -24.91 -34.52
N VAL A 46 0.74 -24.91 -35.17
CA VAL A 46 1.93 -24.14 -34.74
C VAL A 46 1.70 -22.63 -34.83
N ARG A 47 0.95 -22.16 -35.84
CA ARG A 47 0.67 -20.74 -36.04
C ARG A 47 -0.15 -20.15 -34.89
N LEU A 48 -1.14 -20.90 -34.39
CA LEU A 48 -1.91 -20.50 -33.22
C LEU A 48 -1.00 -20.32 -32.00
N LYS A 49 -0.12 -21.30 -31.74
CA LYS A 49 0.83 -21.24 -30.61
C LYS A 49 1.75 -20.02 -30.71
N ALA A 50 2.29 -19.73 -31.88
CA ALA A 50 3.15 -18.57 -32.11
C ALA A 50 2.42 -17.25 -31.91
N VAL A 51 1.20 -17.11 -32.45
CA VAL A 51 0.39 -15.89 -32.28
C VAL A 51 0.00 -15.66 -30.82
N VAL A 52 -0.41 -16.72 -30.11
CA VAL A 52 -0.73 -16.64 -28.67
C VAL A 52 0.51 -16.23 -27.87
N LEU A 53 1.67 -16.82 -28.15
CA LEU A 53 2.93 -16.48 -27.48
C LEU A 53 3.31 -15.01 -27.73
N PHE A 54 3.21 -14.54 -28.97
CA PHE A 54 3.49 -13.15 -29.32
C PHE A 54 2.55 -12.16 -28.62
N ARG A 55 1.24 -12.47 -28.54
CA ARG A 55 0.28 -11.62 -27.80
C ARG A 55 0.58 -11.59 -26.31
N LEU A 56 0.91 -12.73 -25.75
CA LEU A 56 1.27 -12.86 -24.34
C LEU A 56 2.54 -12.06 -24.02
N ALA A 57 3.57 -12.13 -24.87
CA ALA A 57 4.75 -11.28 -24.78
C ALA A 57 4.41 -9.78 -24.88
N LYS A 58 3.54 -9.39 -25.82
CA LYS A 58 3.07 -8.00 -25.98
C LYS A 58 2.34 -7.49 -24.73
N VAL A 59 1.49 -8.32 -24.13
CA VAL A 59 0.79 -7.99 -22.87
C VAL A 59 1.79 -7.78 -21.74
N TYR A 60 2.82 -8.62 -21.64
CA TYR A 60 3.86 -8.48 -20.62
C TYR A 60 4.73 -7.23 -20.80
N LEU A 61 5.17 -6.95 -22.02
CA LEU A 61 5.92 -5.73 -22.31
C LEU A 61 5.09 -4.48 -21.97
N LYS A 62 3.78 -4.51 -22.25
CA LYS A 62 2.86 -3.44 -21.85
C LYS A 62 2.79 -3.32 -20.32
N PHE A 63 2.63 -4.42 -19.59
CA PHE A 63 2.61 -4.41 -18.13
C PHE A 63 3.86 -3.75 -17.52
N PHE A 64 5.06 -4.13 -17.97
CA PHE A 64 6.31 -3.55 -17.48
C PHE A 64 6.45 -2.07 -17.84
N LYS A 65 6.09 -1.69 -19.08
CA LYS A 65 6.12 -0.31 -19.52
C LYS A 65 5.21 0.58 -18.67
N GLU A 66 3.98 0.13 -18.40
CA GLU A 66 3.02 0.84 -17.55
C GLU A 66 3.49 0.90 -16.09
N GLY A 67 4.05 -0.19 -15.55
CA GLY A 67 4.60 -0.23 -14.19
C GLY A 67 5.76 0.75 -13.98
N MET A 68 6.74 0.77 -14.90
CA MET A 68 7.86 1.72 -14.86
C MET A 68 7.42 3.16 -15.10
N GLY A 69 6.54 3.38 -16.09
CA GLY A 69 5.97 4.69 -16.38
C GLY A 69 5.21 5.26 -15.18
N SER A 70 4.51 4.40 -14.43
CA SER A 70 3.79 4.79 -13.22
C SER A 70 4.75 5.26 -12.13
N ILE A 71 5.87 4.58 -11.89
CA ILE A 71 6.88 5.03 -10.89
C ILE A 71 7.42 6.40 -11.24
N TRP A 72 7.79 6.61 -12.51
CA TRP A 72 8.35 7.89 -12.96
C TRP A 72 7.34 9.03 -12.84
N THR A 73 6.10 8.78 -13.28
CA THR A 73 5.01 9.74 -13.14
C THR A 73 4.74 10.06 -11.67
N ASN A 74 4.63 9.05 -10.81
CA ASN A 74 4.44 9.22 -9.37
C ASN A 74 5.58 10.02 -8.73
N TYR A 75 6.84 9.75 -9.11
CA TYR A 75 8.00 10.50 -8.61
C TYR A 75 7.94 11.97 -9.03
N LYS A 76 7.61 12.24 -10.31
CA LYS A 76 7.48 13.60 -10.83
C LYS A 76 6.33 14.35 -10.18
N ASP A 77 5.19 13.69 -9.99
CA ASP A 77 3.99 14.26 -9.36
C ASP A 77 4.28 14.57 -7.88
N LEU A 78 4.88 13.65 -7.13
CA LEU A 78 5.32 13.91 -5.75
C LEU A 78 6.30 15.09 -5.68
N ARG A 79 7.26 15.17 -6.61
CA ARG A 79 8.22 16.28 -6.64
C ARG A 79 7.57 17.63 -6.97
N SER A 80 6.57 17.64 -7.84
CA SER A 80 5.96 18.87 -8.37
C SER A 80 4.72 19.35 -7.61
N GLU A 81 4.04 18.45 -6.91
CA GLU A 81 2.84 18.78 -6.14
C GLU A 81 3.11 18.73 -4.65
N VAL A 82 3.79 17.69 -4.17
CA VAL A 82 3.88 17.39 -2.74
C VAL A 82 5.12 18.05 -2.12
N TYR A 83 6.30 17.80 -2.68
CA TYR A 83 7.56 18.33 -2.16
C TYR A 83 7.83 19.79 -2.52
N SER A 84 7.44 20.25 -3.71
CA SER A 84 7.67 21.64 -4.14
C SER A 84 6.64 22.64 -3.59
N ARG A 85 5.40 22.21 -3.32
CA ARG A 85 4.33 23.10 -2.82
C ARG A 85 4.21 23.12 -1.30
N ASN A 86 5.18 22.53 -0.58
CA ASN A 86 5.18 22.45 0.88
C ASN A 86 3.84 21.94 1.45
N LEU A 87 3.30 20.84 0.88
CA LEU A 87 1.96 20.34 1.24
C LEU A 87 1.88 19.63 2.59
N PHE A 88 2.96 19.56 3.38
CA PHE A 88 2.87 19.07 4.76
C PHE A 88 3.16 20.19 5.75
N LEU A 89 2.25 20.27 6.72
CA LEU A 89 2.19 21.32 7.71
C LEU A 89 1.75 20.63 9.01
N VAL A 90 2.70 20.31 9.90
CA VAL A 90 2.44 20.06 11.34
C VAL A 90 3.65 20.53 12.13
N VAL A 91 3.56 21.70 12.77
CA VAL A 91 4.54 22.19 13.73
C VAL A 91 3.76 22.74 14.91
N ASN A 92 3.87 22.08 16.07
CA ASN A 92 3.56 22.71 17.35
C ASN A 92 4.68 23.70 17.68
N GLY A 93 4.70 24.85 17.01
CA GLY A 93 5.77 25.83 17.18
C GLY A 93 5.32 27.23 16.83
N LEU A 94 5.69 28.17 17.69
CA LEU A 94 5.62 29.60 17.45
C LEU A 94 6.77 29.97 16.49
N ALA A 95 6.52 30.84 15.51
CA ALA A 95 7.61 31.43 14.75
C ALA A 95 8.53 32.24 15.69
N ALA A 96 9.77 32.53 15.28
CA ALA A 96 10.74 33.28 16.09
C ALA A 96 10.23 34.65 16.61
N ASN A 97 9.14 35.16 16.01
CA ASN A 97 8.52 36.44 16.35
C ASN A 97 7.05 36.31 16.82
N ASP A 98 6.50 35.10 16.97
CA ASP A 98 5.13 34.91 17.47
C ASP A 98 5.16 34.86 19.00
N MET A 99 4.35 35.70 19.67
CA MET A 99 4.15 35.62 21.12
C MET A 99 3.15 34.50 21.42
N GLY A 100 3.52 33.57 22.31
CA GLY A 100 2.70 32.44 22.70
C GLY A 100 1.44 32.87 23.46
N THR A 101 0.35 33.11 22.72
CA THR A 101 -1.00 33.33 23.25
C THR A 101 -1.63 32.05 23.79
N GLY A 102 -1.05 30.88 23.50
CA GLY A 102 -1.56 29.57 23.92
C GLY A 102 -2.77 29.07 23.13
N ASP A 103 -3.22 29.84 22.13
CA ASP A 103 -4.37 29.51 21.30
C ASP A 103 -3.93 28.64 20.11
N ALA A 104 -4.71 27.59 19.79
CA ALA A 104 -4.35 26.62 18.75
C ALA A 104 -4.27 27.23 17.33
N ARG A 105 -4.76 28.47 17.19
CA ARG A 105 -4.81 29.24 15.93
C ARG A 105 -3.48 29.91 15.55
N ASP A 106 -2.55 30.05 16.50
CA ASP A 106 -1.26 30.75 16.29
C ASP A 106 -0.15 29.81 15.79
N GLN A 107 -0.46 28.53 15.60
CA GLN A 107 0.49 27.54 15.11
C GLN A 107 0.67 27.65 13.60
N LYS A 108 1.79 28.22 13.16
CA LYS A 108 2.21 28.23 11.75
C LYS A 108 3.11 27.03 11.47
N LEU A 109 2.75 26.24 10.46
CA LEU A 109 3.38 24.96 10.21
C LEU A 109 4.35 25.09 9.00
N TYR A 110 5.55 24.51 9.10
CA TYR A 110 6.63 24.62 8.11
C TYR A 110 7.14 23.23 7.72
N LEU A 111 7.36 23.01 6.42
CA LEU A 111 8.06 21.82 5.95
C LEU A 111 9.57 22.04 6.06
N LYS A 112 10.25 21.26 6.91
CA LYS A 112 11.70 21.10 6.79
C LYS A 112 11.98 20.01 5.75
N ASN A 113 13.21 19.97 5.22
CA ASN A 113 13.68 18.87 4.39
C ASN A 113 13.75 17.59 5.26
N SER A 114 12.58 16.96 5.47
CA SER A 114 12.35 15.91 6.45
C SER A 114 12.28 14.55 5.74
N SER A 115 12.78 13.52 6.42
CA SER A 115 12.66 12.15 5.94
C SER A 115 11.20 11.67 5.99
N LEU A 116 10.82 10.70 5.16
CA LEU A 116 9.48 10.13 5.16
C LEU A 116 9.03 9.63 6.55
N PRO A 117 9.88 8.94 7.35
CA PRO A 117 9.53 8.58 8.71
C PRO A 117 9.16 9.78 9.59
N GLN A 118 9.92 10.89 9.48
CA GLN A 118 9.61 12.12 10.23
C GLN A 118 8.27 12.73 9.80
N VAL A 119 7.98 12.77 8.49
CA VAL A 119 6.68 13.24 7.99
C VAL A 119 5.53 12.38 8.53
N VAL A 120 5.71 11.06 8.57
CA VAL A 120 4.71 10.14 9.14
C VAL A 120 4.56 10.37 10.64
N ASP A 121 5.65 10.60 11.37
CA ASP A 121 5.62 10.88 12.81
C ASP A 121 4.85 12.16 13.14
N GLU A 122 5.12 13.22 12.39
CA GLU A 122 4.44 14.52 12.52
C GLU A 122 2.94 14.39 12.20
N LEU A 123 2.60 13.72 11.09
CA LEU A 123 1.21 13.47 10.71
C LEU A 123 0.47 12.61 11.72
N ALA A 124 1.09 11.52 12.21
CA ALA A 124 0.47 10.66 13.22
C ALA A 124 0.20 11.43 14.52
N THR A 125 1.14 12.29 14.92
CA THR A 125 0.96 13.17 16.09
C THR A 125 -0.21 14.14 15.88
N ALA A 126 -0.29 14.79 14.71
CA ALA A 126 -1.42 15.66 14.40
C ALA A 126 -2.77 14.92 14.41
N VAL A 127 -2.83 13.73 13.83
CA VAL A 127 -4.03 12.89 13.85
C VAL A 127 -4.44 12.59 15.28
N SER A 128 -3.52 12.15 16.14
CA SER A 128 -3.84 11.88 17.55
C SER A 128 -4.30 13.14 18.31
N CYS A 129 -3.69 14.31 18.06
CA CYS A 129 -4.15 15.58 18.63
C CYS A 129 -5.57 15.94 18.16
N LEU A 130 -5.86 15.74 16.88
CA LEU A 130 -7.17 16.01 16.29
C LEU A 130 -8.25 15.08 16.84
N GLU A 131 -7.97 13.79 16.94
CA GLU A 131 -8.88 12.78 17.52
C GLU A 131 -9.23 13.14 18.97
N ASN A 132 -8.24 13.56 19.76
CA ASN A 132 -8.47 14.03 21.14
C ASN A 132 -9.30 15.32 21.21
N SER A 133 -9.25 16.18 20.18
CA SER A 133 -10.01 17.43 20.12
C SER A 133 -11.48 17.25 19.69
N GLY A 134 -11.85 16.07 19.17
CA GLY A 134 -13.21 15.76 18.72
C GLY A 134 -13.72 16.53 17.49
N SER A 135 -12.85 17.24 16.75
CA SER A 135 -13.27 18.13 15.65
C SER A 135 -12.75 17.69 14.27
N LEU A 136 -13.62 17.06 13.49
CA LEU A 136 -13.30 16.61 12.13
C LEU A 136 -13.10 17.76 11.13
N ASP A 137 -13.75 18.90 11.35
CA ASP A 137 -13.64 20.07 10.46
C ASP A 137 -12.24 20.72 10.52
N LEU A 138 -11.61 20.74 11.70
CA LEU A 138 -10.21 21.21 11.85
C LEU A 138 -9.23 20.29 11.10
N SER A 139 -9.57 19.01 10.94
CA SER A 139 -8.69 18.05 10.28
C SER A 139 -8.45 18.35 8.80
N ARG A 140 -9.47 18.83 8.08
CA ARG A 140 -9.33 19.20 6.65
C ARG A 140 -8.50 20.46 6.46
N GLU A 141 -8.53 21.37 7.43
CA GLU A 141 -7.76 22.61 7.37
C GLU A 141 -6.29 22.38 7.74
N GLN A 142 -6.03 21.49 8.71
CA GLN A 142 -4.68 21.18 9.20
C GLN A 142 -3.93 20.20 8.29
N ILE A 143 -4.56 19.09 7.88
CA ILE A 143 -3.90 18.05 7.05
C ILE A 143 -4.34 18.19 5.59
N LYS A 144 -3.55 18.89 4.78
CA LYS A 144 -3.88 19.16 3.36
C LYS A 144 -3.56 18.03 2.38
N ILE A 145 -2.84 16.99 2.81
CA ILE A 145 -2.51 15.86 1.95
C ILE A 145 -3.72 14.93 1.77
N SER A 146 -3.97 14.47 0.54
CA SER A 146 -4.95 13.43 0.24
C SER A 146 -4.43 12.02 0.56
N ARG A 147 -5.30 11.05 0.81
CA ARG A 147 -4.89 9.65 0.98
C ARG A 147 -4.08 9.14 -0.22
N ALA A 148 -4.50 9.49 -1.44
CA ALA A 148 -3.83 9.08 -2.67
C ALA A 148 -2.38 9.59 -2.75
N GLN A 149 -2.15 10.85 -2.36
CA GLN A 149 -0.80 11.41 -2.29
C GLN A 149 0.03 10.73 -1.20
N PHE A 150 -0.56 10.45 -0.03
CA PHE A 150 0.12 9.77 1.07
C PHE A 150 0.55 8.36 0.68
N GLN A 151 -0.35 7.56 0.09
CA GLN A 151 -0.04 6.21 -0.39
C GLN A 151 1.01 6.22 -1.51
N THR A 152 0.91 7.17 -2.44
CA THR A 152 1.92 7.36 -3.48
C THR A 152 3.29 7.66 -2.88
N MET A 153 3.36 8.48 -1.84
CA MET A 153 4.61 8.81 -1.14
C MET A 153 5.24 7.58 -0.47
N LEU A 154 4.44 6.77 0.24
CA LEU A 154 4.91 5.54 0.90
C LEU A 154 5.48 4.54 -0.12
N ARG A 155 4.74 4.28 -1.21
CA ARG A 155 5.09 3.24 -2.19
C ARG A 155 6.22 3.66 -3.13
N THR A 156 6.22 4.91 -3.60
CA THR A 156 7.16 5.38 -4.62
C THR A 156 8.59 5.51 -4.10
N ARG A 157 8.78 5.83 -2.80
CA ARG A 157 10.13 6.04 -2.23
C ARG A 157 11.02 4.81 -2.39
N GLY A 158 10.51 3.63 -2.07
CA GLY A 158 11.27 2.37 -2.19
C GLY A 158 11.49 1.95 -3.64
N ASP A 159 10.54 2.25 -4.52
CA ASP A 159 10.56 1.81 -5.92
C ASP A 159 11.49 2.64 -6.81
N VAL A 160 11.60 3.95 -6.56
CA VAL A 160 12.48 4.83 -7.33
C VAL A 160 13.95 4.40 -7.22
N PHE A 161 14.39 3.95 -6.03
CA PHE A 161 15.76 3.45 -5.86
C PHE A 161 16.01 2.10 -6.53
N LYS A 162 14.95 1.30 -6.76
CA LYS A 162 15.06 0.02 -7.47
C LYS A 162 15.07 0.20 -8.99
N LEU A 163 14.51 1.29 -9.49
CA LEU A 163 14.32 1.50 -10.92
C LEU A 163 15.62 1.46 -11.75
N PRO A 164 16.75 2.10 -11.35
CA PRO A 164 17.99 2.02 -12.11
C PRO A 164 18.55 0.60 -12.21
N LEU A 165 18.56 -0.13 -11.08
CA LEU A 165 19.01 -1.51 -11.04
C LEU A 165 18.10 -2.42 -11.86
N PHE A 166 16.78 -2.24 -11.73
CA PHE A 166 15.79 -2.99 -12.49
C PHE A 166 15.95 -2.75 -14.01
N ALA A 167 16.06 -1.50 -14.44
CA ALA A 167 16.24 -1.15 -15.85
C ALA A 167 17.56 -1.70 -16.42
N LEU A 168 18.65 -1.65 -15.65
CA LEU A 168 19.94 -2.23 -16.03
C LEU A 168 19.83 -3.76 -16.20
N LEU A 169 19.26 -4.45 -15.22
CA LEU A 169 19.09 -5.91 -15.28
C LEU A 169 18.16 -6.31 -16.43
N PHE A 170 17.06 -5.60 -16.62
CA PHE A 170 16.14 -5.86 -17.71
C PHE A 170 16.79 -5.61 -19.08
N GLY A 171 17.60 -4.56 -19.23
CA GLY A 171 18.31 -4.27 -20.47
C GLY A 171 19.44 -5.26 -20.80
N ILE A 172 20.13 -5.81 -19.79
CA ILE A 172 21.21 -6.80 -20.00
C ILE A 172 20.64 -8.19 -20.26
N PHE A 173 19.69 -8.63 -19.43
CA PHE A 173 19.21 -10.00 -19.44
C PHE A 173 17.95 -10.20 -20.29
N GLU A 174 17.20 -9.13 -20.59
CA GLU A 174 15.90 -9.17 -21.27
C GLU A 174 15.03 -10.32 -20.71
N GLU A 175 14.77 -11.36 -21.50
CA GLU A 175 13.94 -12.51 -21.13
C GLU A 175 14.57 -13.41 -20.03
N PHE A 176 15.90 -13.40 -19.88
CA PHE A 176 16.60 -14.12 -18.79
C PHE A 176 16.43 -13.44 -17.43
N SER A 177 15.85 -12.24 -17.37
CA SER A 177 15.55 -11.57 -16.11
C SER A 177 14.37 -12.20 -15.36
N LEU A 178 13.44 -12.87 -16.05
CA LEU A 178 12.23 -13.43 -15.42
C LEU A 178 12.54 -14.55 -14.39
N PRO A 179 13.41 -15.53 -14.66
CA PRO A 179 13.84 -16.49 -13.63
C PRO A 179 14.53 -15.83 -12.45
N LEU A 180 15.36 -14.81 -12.69
CA LEU A 180 16.04 -14.07 -11.63
C LEU A 180 15.03 -13.39 -10.70
N TYR A 181 14.02 -12.73 -11.26
CA TYR A 181 12.96 -12.08 -10.49
C TYR A 181 12.01 -13.06 -9.79
N TYR A 182 11.84 -14.27 -10.32
CA TYR A 182 11.11 -15.32 -9.62
C TYR A 182 11.81 -15.73 -8.31
N ILE A 183 13.15 -15.82 -8.34
CA ILE A 183 13.96 -16.19 -7.16
C ILE A 183 14.12 -14.99 -6.21
N PHE A 184 14.36 -13.80 -6.76
CA PHE A 184 14.60 -12.56 -6.01
C PHE A 184 13.58 -11.47 -6.36
N PRO A 185 12.31 -11.64 -5.96
CA PRO A 185 11.26 -10.69 -6.32
C PRO A 185 11.44 -9.29 -5.72
N GLY A 186 12.28 -9.14 -4.69
CA GLY A 186 12.58 -7.84 -4.07
C GLY A 186 13.35 -6.88 -4.98
N LEU A 187 13.98 -7.38 -6.06
CA LEU A 187 14.68 -6.56 -7.07
C LEU A 187 13.70 -5.77 -7.94
N MET A 188 12.47 -6.24 -8.08
CA MET A 188 11.46 -5.55 -8.85
C MET A 188 10.88 -4.38 -8.04
N PRO A 189 10.67 -3.22 -8.68
CA PRO A 189 9.75 -2.24 -8.15
C PRO A 189 8.37 -2.86 -7.93
N PHE A 190 7.65 -2.41 -6.91
CA PHE A 190 6.36 -2.96 -6.53
C PHE A 190 5.37 -2.95 -7.69
N THR A 191 5.26 -1.83 -8.42
CA THR A 191 4.36 -1.70 -9.59
C THR A 191 4.65 -2.70 -10.72
N CYS A 192 5.83 -3.33 -10.72
CA CYS A 192 6.25 -4.32 -11.69
C CYS A 192 6.17 -5.77 -11.17
N VAL A 193 5.72 -5.99 -9.93
CA VAL A 193 5.64 -7.35 -9.36
C VAL A 193 4.61 -8.18 -10.12
N PHE A 194 5.07 -9.29 -10.69
CA PHE A 194 4.25 -10.14 -11.53
C PHE A 194 3.32 -11.04 -10.69
N PRO A 195 2.02 -11.19 -11.04
CA PRO A 195 1.06 -12.02 -10.31
C PRO A 195 1.46 -13.48 -10.17
N ALA A 196 2.12 -14.06 -11.18
CA ALA A 196 2.59 -15.45 -11.07
C ALA A 196 3.69 -15.61 -10.02
N PHE A 197 4.36 -14.52 -9.64
CA PHE A 197 5.40 -14.52 -8.61
C PHE A 197 4.81 -14.28 -7.22
N MET A 198 3.51 -14.01 -7.09
CA MET A 198 2.87 -13.66 -5.81
C MET A 198 3.03 -14.76 -4.76
N LYS A 199 2.95 -16.04 -5.15
CA LYS A 199 3.17 -17.15 -4.21
C LYS A 199 4.57 -17.11 -3.59
N THR A 200 5.59 -16.82 -4.39
CA THR A 200 6.98 -16.69 -3.91
C THR A 200 7.16 -15.37 -3.16
N TYR A 201 6.60 -14.28 -3.69
CA TYR A 201 6.65 -12.94 -3.12
C TYR A 201 6.06 -12.91 -1.70
N TYR A 202 4.90 -13.52 -1.49
CA TYR A 202 4.19 -13.59 -0.20
C TYR A 202 4.43 -14.90 0.55
N GLY A 203 5.37 -15.74 0.10
CA GLY A 203 5.64 -17.04 0.72
C GLY A 203 5.99 -16.94 2.20
N ARG A 204 6.67 -15.86 2.61
CA ARG A 204 6.94 -15.54 4.02
C ARG A 204 5.67 -15.13 4.75
N SER A 205 4.88 -14.24 4.17
CA SER A 205 3.62 -13.76 4.74
C SER A 205 2.61 -14.88 4.97
N ILE A 206 2.52 -15.84 4.03
CA ILE A 206 1.68 -17.05 4.15
C ILE A 206 2.10 -17.89 5.37
N LYS A 207 3.40 -18.15 5.50
CA LYS A 207 3.93 -18.91 6.66
C LYS A 207 3.73 -18.15 7.97
N ALA A 208 3.90 -16.84 7.93
CA ALA A 208 3.73 -15.98 9.07
C ALA A 208 2.28 -15.91 9.54
N GLN A 209 1.31 -15.88 8.62
CA GLN A 209 -0.12 -15.94 8.94
C GLN A 209 -0.48 -17.21 9.73
N ARG A 210 0.04 -18.36 9.32
CA ARG A 210 -0.17 -19.64 10.03
C ARG A 210 0.42 -19.63 11.43
N ARG A 211 1.68 -19.21 11.54
CA ARG A 211 2.36 -19.08 12.84
C ARG A 211 1.63 -18.11 13.77
N LEU A 212 1.18 -16.99 13.23
CA LEU A 212 0.45 -15.98 14.00
C LEU A 212 -0.89 -16.51 14.49
N ALA A 213 -1.60 -17.29 13.67
CA ALA A 213 -2.84 -17.97 14.07
C ALA A 213 -2.60 -19.00 15.18
N GLU A 214 -1.49 -19.74 15.13
CA GLU A 214 -1.09 -20.69 16.18
C GLU A 214 -0.75 -19.97 17.49
N LEU A 215 0.09 -18.92 17.43
CA LEU A 215 0.51 -18.13 18.60
C LEU A 215 -0.64 -17.39 19.30
N ARG A 216 -1.71 -17.06 18.55
CA ARG A 216 -2.85 -16.31 19.07
C ARG A 216 -4.06 -17.17 19.45
N LYS A 217 -4.02 -18.47 19.19
CA LYS A 217 -5.17 -19.38 19.31
C LYS A 217 -5.82 -19.38 20.69
N GLU A 218 -5.02 -19.25 21.75
CA GLU A 218 -5.47 -19.32 23.14
C GLU A 218 -5.71 -17.96 23.78
N ARG A 219 -5.43 -16.87 23.07
CA ARG A 219 -5.50 -15.51 23.59
C ARG A 219 -6.82 -14.85 23.24
N THR A 220 -7.33 -14.03 24.15
CA THR A 220 -8.56 -13.28 23.88
C THR A 220 -8.28 -12.16 22.86
N PHE A 221 -9.32 -11.75 22.14
CA PHE A 221 -9.20 -10.68 21.14
C PHE A 221 -8.64 -9.39 21.75
N ASP A 222 -9.16 -8.98 22.92
CA ASP A 222 -8.75 -7.73 23.58
C ASP A 222 -7.28 -7.78 24.05
N GLU A 223 -6.82 -8.93 24.55
CA GLU A 223 -5.41 -9.11 24.92
C GLU A 223 -4.47 -8.91 23.72
N ILE A 224 -4.87 -9.38 22.54
CA ILE A 224 -4.07 -9.23 21.33
C ILE A 224 -4.14 -7.78 20.84
N ALA A 225 -5.35 -7.21 20.81
CA ALA A 225 -5.59 -5.87 20.30
C ALA A 225 -4.80 -4.79 21.03
N VAL A 226 -4.60 -4.91 22.35
CA VAL A 226 -3.87 -3.93 23.16
C VAL A 226 -2.34 -3.97 22.93
N GLN A 227 -1.80 -5.04 22.35
CA GLN A 227 -0.35 -5.19 22.21
C GLN A 227 0.27 -4.16 21.26
N ASN A 228 1.39 -3.60 21.74
CA ASN A 228 2.29 -2.77 20.97
C ASN A 228 3.59 -3.55 20.62
N PRO A 229 4.47 -3.01 19.75
CA PRO A 229 5.72 -3.67 19.34
C PRO A 229 6.64 -4.08 20.50
N PHE A 230 6.56 -3.41 21.64
CA PHE A 230 7.43 -3.65 22.80
C PHE A 230 6.84 -4.67 23.77
N THR A 231 5.51 -4.88 23.77
CA THR A 231 4.83 -5.84 24.64
C THR A 231 4.65 -7.22 24.02
N MET A 232 4.72 -7.32 22.69
CA MET A 232 4.60 -8.61 21.99
C MET A 232 5.88 -9.46 22.14
N THR A 233 5.70 -10.78 22.09
CA THR A 233 6.84 -11.71 22.09
C THR A 233 7.64 -11.55 20.80
N GLU A 234 8.92 -11.94 20.82
CA GLU A 234 9.78 -11.80 19.64
C GLU A 234 9.31 -12.65 18.46
N GLU A 235 8.70 -13.80 18.72
CA GLU A 235 8.12 -14.68 17.70
C GLU A 235 6.85 -14.08 17.09
N GLU A 236 6.00 -13.48 17.92
CA GLU A 236 4.81 -12.76 17.44
C GLU A 236 5.22 -11.53 16.64
N LEU A 237 6.17 -10.74 17.13
CA LEU A 237 6.74 -9.57 16.42
C LEU A 237 7.24 -9.94 15.04
N ARG A 238 8.06 -11.00 14.93
CA ARG A 238 8.57 -11.47 13.64
C ARG A 238 7.45 -11.92 12.72
N SER A 239 6.46 -12.65 13.24
CA SER A 239 5.33 -13.14 12.46
C SER A 239 4.45 -12.00 11.94
N VAL A 240 4.18 -10.98 12.77
CA VAL A 240 3.47 -9.78 12.33
C VAL A 240 4.28 -9.04 11.25
N CYS A 241 5.57 -8.78 11.49
CA CYS A 241 6.44 -8.11 10.52
C CYS A 241 6.54 -8.86 9.19
N ASP A 242 6.71 -10.19 9.20
CA ASP A 242 6.76 -11.00 7.98
C ASP A 242 5.40 -11.03 7.24
N LEU A 243 4.28 -11.00 7.97
CA LEU A 243 2.93 -10.97 7.41
C LEU A 243 2.72 -9.71 6.56
N ILE A 244 3.03 -8.53 7.11
CA ILE A 244 2.88 -7.24 6.42
C ILE A 244 4.14 -6.77 5.69
N LYS A 245 5.16 -7.64 5.61
CA LYS A 245 6.45 -7.39 4.93
C LYS A 245 7.20 -6.15 5.42
N VAL A 246 7.20 -5.93 6.73
CA VAL A 246 7.99 -4.90 7.40
C VAL A 246 9.35 -5.46 7.79
N GLY A 247 10.40 -4.75 7.39
CA GLY A 247 11.78 -5.06 7.76
C GLY A 247 12.52 -6.00 6.83
N ALA A 248 13.84 -6.01 7.00
CA ALA A 248 14.75 -6.84 6.22
C ALA A 248 14.83 -8.25 6.83
N PRO A 249 15.15 -9.28 6.01
CA PRO A 249 15.57 -10.57 6.54
C PRO A 249 16.71 -10.35 7.54
N PHE A 250 16.64 -10.99 8.72
CA PHE A 250 17.65 -10.91 9.79
C PHE A 250 17.72 -9.58 10.57
N SER A 251 16.70 -8.72 10.48
CA SER A 251 16.62 -7.55 11.36
C SER A 251 16.61 -7.98 12.84
N SER A 252 17.31 -7.23 13.68
CA SER A 252 17.27 -7.43 15.14
C SER A 252 15.85 -7.18 15.68
N ALA A 253 15.54 -7.74 16.85
CA ALA A 253 14.24 -7.53 17.49
C ALA A 253 13.95 -6.04 17.67
N ASP A 254 14.91 -5.24 18.15
CA ASP A 254 14.72 -3.80 18.35
C ASP A 254 14.52 -3.03 17.04
N GLY A 255 15.24 -3.43 15.99
CA GLY A 255 15.02 -2.88 14.65
C GLY A 255 13.62 -3.17 14.13
N LEU A 256 13.12 -4.40 14.32
CA LEU A 256 11.76 -4.78 13.97
C LEU A 256 10.71 -4.03 14.79
N ARG A 257 10.95 -3.81 16.09
CA ARG A 257 10.04 -3.02 16.95
C ARG A 257 9.92 -1.59 16.44
N ALA A 258 11.04 -0.94 16.13
CA ALA A 258 11.05 0.41 15.59
C ALA A 258 10.34 0.48 14.22
N GLN A 259 10.60 -0.48 13.34
CA GLN A 259 9.97 -0.53 12.02
C GLN A 259 8.46 -0.83 12.10
N LEU A 260 8.03 -1.72 12.99
CA LEU A 260 6.62 -2.00 13.21
C LEU A 260 5.90 -0.81 13.84
N LEU A 261 6.55 -0.10 14.76
CA LEU A 261 6.03 1.15 15.31
C LEU A 261 5.86 2.20 14.21
N GLN A 262 6.85 2.34 13.32
CA GLN A 262 6.74 3.23 12.17
C GLN A 262 5.56 2.84 11.28
N LYS A 263 5.41 1.54 10.99
CA LYS A 263 4.29 1.05 10.19
C LYS A 263 2.94 1.31 10.86
N TYR A 264 2.86 1.16 12.18
CA TYR A 264 1.66 1.47 12.94
C TYR A 264 1.25 2.94 12.79
N LYS A 265 2.21 3.88 12.86
CA LYS A 265 1.97 5.30 12.59
C LYS A 265 1.49 5.55 11.15
N GLU A 266 2.05 4.85 10.17
CA GLU A 266 1.54 4.91 8.79
C GLU A 266 0.07 4.46 8.71
N LEU A 267 -0.30 3.40 9.44
CA LEU A 267 -1.68 2.89 9.47
C LEU A 267 -2.65 3.83 10.18
N ILE A 268 -2.21 4.54 11.23
CA ILE A 268 -3.01 5.60 11.88
C ILE A 268 -3.33 6.70 10.87
N VAL A 269 -2.30 7.25 10.22
CA VAL A 269 -2.47 8.32 9.24
C VAL A 269 -3.32 7.84 8.06
N ASP A 270 -3.07 6.65 7.52
CA ASP A 270 -3.87 6.09 6.43
C ASP A 270 -5.34 5.88 6.82
N THR A 271 -5.61 5.38 8.02
CA THR A 271 -6.97 5.15 8.52
C THR A 271 -7.73 6.47 8.64
N HIS A 272 -7.09 7.50 9.20
CA HIS A 272 -7.66 8.83 9.28
C HIS A 272 -7.97 9.43 7.91
N LEU A 273 -6.99 9.39 6.99
CA LEU A 273 -7.16 9.90 5.62
C LEU A 273 -8.22 9.11 4.84
N LEU A 274 -8.31 7.80 5.05
CA LEU A 274 -9.31 6.93 4.44
C LEU A 274 -10.72 7.31 4.88
N LEU A 275 -10.95 7.45 6.18
CA LEU A 275 -12.24 7.87 6.71
C LEU A 275 -12.62 9.28 6.21
N ARG A 276 -11.66 10.21 6.24
CA ARG A 276 -11.85 11.60 5.77
C ARG A 276 -12.21 11.69 4.29
N ASP A 277 -11.56 10.90 3.44
CA ASP A 277 -11.69 11.00 1.98
C ASP A 277 -12.92 10.25 1.43
N GLY A 278 -13.67 9.54 2.28
CA GLY A 278 -14.95 8.91 1.94
C GLY A 278 -15.05 7.42 2.27
N GLY A 279 -14.14 6.91 3.10
CA GLY A 279 -14.17 5.55 3.62
C GLY A 279 -13.85 4.48 2.57
N VAL A 280 -14.21 3.24 2.91
CA VAL A 280 -13.93 2.05 2.12
C VAL A 280 -14.61 2.11 0.75
N ASP A 281 -15.80 2.70 0.66
CA ASP A 281 -16.63 2.67 -0.55
C ASP A 281 -16.02 3.42 -1.74
N LYS A 282 -15.17 4.42 -1.48
CA LYS A 282 -14.46 5.15 -2.55
C LYS A 282 -13.16 4.49 -3.01
N LEU A 283 -12.75 3.39 -2.38
CA LEU A 283 -11.55 2.66 -2.81
C LEU A 283 -11.84 1.87 -4.08
N ASP A 284 -10.88 1.92 -5.01
CA ASP A 284 -10.83 1.00 -6.14
C ASP A 284 -10.57 -0.44 -5.65
N ARG A 285 -10.96 -1.44 -6.44
CA ARG A 285 -10.79 -2.85 -6.08
C ARG A 285 -9.34 -3.22 -5.75
N LEU A 286 -8.36 -2.72 -6.50
CA LEU A 286 -6.94 -2.96 -6.21
C LEU A 286 -6.53 -2.28 -4.91
N GLU A 287 -7.02 -1.08 -4.66
CA GLU A 287 -6.75 -0.35 -3.43
C GLU A 287 -7.34 -1.04 -2.21
N VAL A 288 -8.55 -1.61 -2.30
CA VAL A 288 -9.12 -2.44 -1.24
C VAL A 288 -8.16 -3.60 -0.93
N PHE A 289 -7.69 -4.32 -1.95
CA PHE A 289 -6.76 -5.44 -1.77
C PHE A 289 -5.47 -5.02 -1.09
N PHE A 290 -4.79 -3.97 -1.57
CA PHE A 290 -3.53 -3.52 -0.98
C PHE A 290 -3.71 -2.91 0.41
N THR A 291 -4.83 -2.23 0.65
CA THR A 291 -5.19 -1.71 1.98
C THR A 291 -5.42 -2.84 2.98
N CYS A 292 -6.06 -3.94 2.55
CA CYS A 292 -6.20 -5.16 3.34
C CYS A 292 -4.85 -5.86 3.55
N LEU A 293 -4.01 -5.89 2.52
CA LEU A 293 -2.68 -6.49 2.59
C LEU A 293 -1.79 -5.79 3.61
N ASP A 294 -1.72 -4.45 3.58
CA ASP A 294 -0.94 -3.63 4.50
C ASP A 294 -1.36 -3.81 5.98
N ARG A 295 -2.58 -4.31 6.20
CA ARG A 295 -3.19 -4.58 7.52
C ARG A 295 -3.22 -6.08 7.87
N GLY A 296 -2.73 -6.95 6.99
CA GLY A 296 -2.73 -8.40 7.20
C GLY A 296 -4.12 -9.07 7.15
N LEU A 297 -5.11 -8.45 6.50
CA LEU A 297 -6.50 -8.93 6.44
C LEU A 297 -6.77 -9.91 5.29
N VAL A 298 -5.78 -10.14 4.43
CA VAL A 298 -5.88 -11.06 3.29
C VAL A 298 -5.74 -12.49 3.79
N ASP A 299 -6.73 -13.32 3.47
CA ASP A 299 -6.64 -14.77 3.68
C ASP A 299 -5.87 -15.39 2.52
N TRP A 300 -4.59 -15.67 2.76
CA TRP A 300 -3.75 -16.24 1.72
C TRP A 300 -4.09 -17.69 1.40
N GLU A 301 -4.67 -18.45 2.33
CA GLU A 301 -5.02 -19.85 2.07
C GLU A 301 -6.16 -19.94 1.07
N GLN A 302 -7.18 -19.10 1.26
CA GLN A 302 -8.30 -18.96 0.33
C GLN A 302 -7.82 -18.50 -1.04
N VAL A 303 -6.96 -17.47 -1.10
CA VAL A 303 -6.40 -16.97 -2.37
C VAL A 303 -5.58 -18.05 -3.09
N LEU A 304 -4.73 -18.78 -2.37
CA LEU A 304 -3.92 -19.85 -2.97
C LEU A 304 -4.77 -21.04 -3.44
N TYR A 305 -5.85 -21.37 -2.74
CA TYR A 305 -6.79 -22.40 -3.16
C TYR A 305 -7.45 -22.02 -4.50
N GLN A 306 -7.94 -20.79 -4.61
CA GLN A 306 -8.56 -20.30 -5.84
C GLN A 306 -7.57 -20.18 -7.01
N LEU A 307 -6.29 -19.88 -6.74
CA LEU A 307 -5.25 -19.83 -7.77
C LEU A 307 -4.82 -21.23 -8.27
N LYS A 308 -5.04 -22.30 -7.49
CA LYS A 308 -4.81 -23.68 -7.98
C LYS A 308 -5.80 -24.06 -9.06
N ASP A 309 -7.01 -23.51 -8.99
CA ASP A 309 -8.00 -23.60 -10.05
C ASP A 309 -7.53 -22.70 -11.22
N ARG A 310 -6.84 -23.30 -12.19
CA ARG A 310 -5.98 -22.62 -13.21
C ARG A 310 -6.73 -21.69 -14.19
N GLU A 311 -7.97 -21.34 -13.90
CA GLU A 311 -8.84 -20.56 -14.78
C GLU A 311 -8.88 -19.09 -14.42
N LYS A 312 -8.66 -18.73 -13.14
CA LYS A 312 -8.76 -17.35 -12.66
C LYS A 312 -7.40 -16.69 -12.52
N THR A 313 -7.32 -15.43 -12.93
CA THR A 313 -6.23 -14.54 -12.51
C THR A 313 -6.34 -14.24 -11.01
N LEU A 314 -5.23 -13.81 -10.38
CA LEU A 314 -5.29 -13.30 -9.01
C LEU A 314 -6.36 -12.20 -8.87
N TYR A 315 -6.44 -11.31 -9.85
CA TYR A 315 -7.41 -10.23 -9.82
C TYR A 315 -8.86 -10.74 -9.80
N GLU A 316 -9.16 -11.81 -10.55
CA GLU A 316 -10.48 -12.43 -10.59
C GLU A 316 -10.79 -13.27 -9.34
N SER A 317 -9.77 -13.78 -8.64
CA SER A 317 -9.96 -14.58 -7.43
C SER A 317 -10.30 -13.71 -6.21
N LEU A 318 -9.95 -12.43 -6.20
CA LEU A 318 -10.19 -11.54 -5.07
C LEU A 318 -11.69 -11.26 -4.86
N ASP A 319 -12.24 -11.74 -3.74
CA ASP A 319 -13.60 -11.38 -3.29
C ASP A 319 -13.59 -9.96 -2.70
N GLU A 320 -14.01 -9.01 -3.53
CA GLU A 320 -14.04 -7.60 -3.17
C GLU A 320 -14.99 -7.31 -2.01
N THR A 321 -16.16 -7.97 -1.99
CA THR A 321 -17.20 -7.81 -0.98
C THR A 321 -16.67 -8.19 0.40
N LEU A 322 -16.09 -9.39 0.49
CA LEU A 322 -15.52 -9.89 1.73
C LEU A 322 -14.36 -9.02 2.24
N MET A 323 -13.49 -8.57 1.34
CA MET A 323 -12.37 -7.68 1.72
C MET A 323 -12.87 -6.32 2.22
N ARG A 324 -13.90 -5.75 1.58
CA ARG A 324 -14.50 -4.49 2.04
C ARG A 324 -15.13 -4.64 3.42
N GLU A 325 -15.83 -5.75 3.68
CA GLU A 325 -16.42 -6.06 4.99
C GLU A 325 -15.34 -6.18 6.08
N ARG A 326 -14.30 -6.99 5.83
CA ARG A 326 -13.16 -7.13 6.75
C ARG A 326 -12.47 -5.80 7.01
N LEU A 327 -12.27 -4.99 5.98
CA LEU A 327 -11.65 -3.67 6.12
C LEU A 327 -12.53 -2.74 6.96
N ARG A 328 -13.85 -2.68 6.73
CA ARG A 328 -14.76 -1.85 7.56
C ARG A 328 -14.72 -2.28 9.03
N ALA A 329 -14.83 -3.57 9.30
CA ALA A 329 -14.76 -4.11 10.65
C ALA A 329 -13.42 -3.79 11.33
N HIS A 330 -12.32 -3.89 10.58
CA HIS A 330 -11.00 -3.53 11.09
C HIS A 330 -10.87 -2.04 11.39
N LEU A 331 -11.37 -1.14 10.53
CA LEU A 331 -11.29 0.31 10.74
C LEU A 331 -12.09 0.75 11.97
N GLU A 332 -13.28 0.17 12.19
CA GLU A 332 -14.09 0.43 13.38
C GLU A 332 -13.35 0.03 14.67
N ARG A 333 -12.64 -1.10 14.63
CA ARG A 333 -11.82 -1.58 15.75
C ARG A 333 -10.58 -0.72 15.94
N PHE A 334 -9.89 -0.37 14.86
CA PHE A 334 -8.65 0.41 14.90
C PHE A 334 -8.87 1.80 15.52
N GLY A 335 -10.07 2.37 15.40
CA GLY A 335 -10.46 3.63 16.04
C GLY A 335 -10.79 3.53 17.53
N LYS A 336 -10.81 2.34 18.14
CA LYS A 336 -11.08 2.19 19.57
C LYS A 336 -9.85 2.52 20.40
N HIS A 337 -10.02 3.37 21.41
CA HIS A 337 -8.95 3.71 22.34
C HIS A 337 -8.37 2.46 23.02
N GLY A 338 -7.04 2.38 23.07
CA GLY A 338 -6.30 1.30 23.70
C GLY A 338 -5.94 0.15 22.76
N TYR A 339 -6.55 0.05 21.58
CA TYR A 339 -6.11 -0.90 20.56
C TYR A 339 -4.89 -0.36 19.79
N ASN A 340 -4.02 -1.28 19.40
CA ASN A 340 -2.69 -1.02 18.84
C ASN A 340 -2.42 -1.94 17.64
N VAL A 341 -1.16 -1.96 17.18
CA VAL A 341 -0.70 -2.78 16.05
C VAL A 341 -0.95 -4.28 16.22
N GLY A 342 -1.23 -4.77 17.43
CA GLY A 342 -1.66 -6.15 17.66
C GLY A 342 -2.87 -6.59 16.83
N LEU A 343 -3.74 -5.63 16.43
CA LEU A 343 -4.86 -5.86 15.51
C LEU A 343 -4.46 -6.33 14.11
N VAL A 344 -3.21 -6.09 13.70
CA VAL A 344 -2.70 -6.52 12.39
C VAL A 344 -2.73 -8.05 12.31
N GLY A 345 -3.26 -8.56 11.20
CA GLY A 345 -3.36 -10.01 11.00
C GLY A 345 -4.49 -10.69 11.78
N LEU A 346 -5.40 -9.93 12.41
CA LEU A 346 -6.65 -10.46 12.94
C LEU A 346 -7.75 -10.34 11.88
N PHE A 347 -8.20 -11.49 11.38
CA PHE A 347 -9.25 -11.63 10.36
C PHE A 347 -10.57 -12.10 10.96
#